data_AF-A0A816MRM8-F1
#
_entry.id   AF-A0A816MRM8-F1
#
_cell.length_a   1.000
_cell.length_b   1.000
_cell.length_c   1.000
_cell.angle_alpha   90.00
_cell.angle_beta   90.00
_cell.angle_gamma   90.00
#
_symmetry.space_group_name_H-M   'P 1'
#
loop_
_entity.id
_entity.type
_entity.pdbx_description
1 polymer ?
#
loop_
_entity_poly.entity_id
_entity_poly.type
_entity_poly.pdbx_seq_one_letter_code
_entity_poly.pdbx_strand_id
1 'polypeptide(L)'
;MMENPFIFTMDSGPFLDIIPILLSHLDLLSLVRLAQTCRFWKQRIYDDLKLWSNIIELPFMGHMRVYACKRHDIEKIIQVKLWSMILPPEDPKALETILEKMASSKESIRRFQHVEKVLFKNFIHTDESLRFTSLLFPSIKEISFEGNLLTMIGIQHIARNCKKLKYIEFYECLSVDASIACCLCNTEDHKQSLERIFIHGSCWSACKTQFSLHGSMPFMALCQRCGLNFNELKNEKEMLCLYHPGTYSGYGHSCSSFNCCGSSTP
;
A
#
# COMPACT_ATOMS: atom_id res chain seq x y z
N MET A 1 -54.41 15.86 -20.88
CA MET A 1 -53.42 16.48 -19.98
C MET A 1 -53.07 15.44 -18.95
N MET A 2 -51.88 14.84 -19.02
CA MET A 2 -51.41 13.92 -17.98
C MET A 2 -50.76 14.76 -16.89
N GLU A 3 -51.32 14.70 -15.68
CA GLU A 3 -50.76 15.34 -14.50
C GLU A 3 -49.37 14.74 -14.23
N ASN A 4 -48.36 15.60 -14.12
CA ASN A 4 -46.99 15.21 -13.84
C ASN A 4 -46.94 14.49 -12.48
N PRO A 5 -46.36 13.28 -12.38
CA PRO A 5 -46.24 12.58 -11.12
C PRO A 5 -45.37 13.41 -10.18
N PHE A 6 -45.88 13.65 -8.97
CA PHE A 6 -45.27 14.35 -7.85
C PHE A 6 -43.74 14.28 -7.85
N ILE A 7 -43.10 15.40 -8.20
CA ILE A 7 -41.69 15.61 -7.89
C ILE A 7 -41.65 15.93 -6.40
N PHE A 8 -41.36 14.92 -5.57
CA PHE A 8 -41.00 15.16 -4.17
C PHE A 8 -39.69 15.94 -4.14
N THR A 9 -39.77 17.26 -3.96
CA THR A 9 -38.59 18.08 -3.71
C THR A 9 -38.22 17.95 -2.23
N MET A 10 -37.20 17.12 -1.96
CA MET A 10 -36.59 17.00 -0.62
C MET A 10 -35.69 18.22 -0.35
N ASP A 11 -36.27 19.40 -0.22
CA ASP A 11 -35.47 20.63 -0.31
C ASP A 11 -34.88 21.15 1.01
N SER A 12 -35.26 20.63 2.19
CA SER A 12 -34.59 20.99 3.47
C SER A 12 -35.29 20.37 4.68
N GLY A 13 -35.06 19.08 4.91
CA GLY A 13 -35.56 18.39 6.10
C GLY A 13 -34.43 17.85 6.97
N PRO A 14 -34.69 17.57 8.27
CA PRO A 14 -33.74 16.92 9.19
C PRO A 14 -33.22 15.57 8.68
N PHE A 15 -33.88 15.01 7.66
CA PHE A 15 -33.44 13.83 6.95
C PHE A 15 -32.09 14.02 6.22
N LEU A 16 -31.84 15.20 5.63
CA LEU A 16 -30.59 15.47 4.90
C LEU A 16 -29.36 15.52 5.83
N ASP A 17 -29.57 15.86 7.10
CA ASP A 17 -28.52 15.90 8.12
C ASP A 17 -28.11 14.51 8.61
N ILE A 18 -29.02 13.52 8.51
CA ILE A 18 -28.76 12.13 8.90
C ILE A 18 -28.02 11.37 7.79
N ILE A 19 -28.14 11.79 6.53
CA ILE A 19 -27.54 11.09 5.39
C ILE A 19 -26.02 10.90 5.53
N PRO A 20 -25.20 11.92 5.85
CA PRO A 20 -23.76 11.73 6.03
C PRO A 20 -23.41 10.67 7.08
N ILE A 21 -24.20 10.61 8.17
CA ILE A 21 -24.04 9.61 9.24
C ILE A 21 -24.34 8.21 8.70
N LEU A 22 -25.43 8.04 7.94
CA LEU A 22 -25.76 6.75 7.33
C LEU A 22 -24.71 6.32 6.32
N LEU A 23 -24.26 7.25 5.47
CA LEU A 23 -23.18 6.97 4.53
C LEU A 23 -21.92 6.56 5.27
N SER A 24 -21.60 7.17 6.44
CA SER A 24 -20.45 6.84 7.31
C SER A 24 -20.32 5.37 7.71
N HIS A 25 -21.43 4.63 7.67
CA HIS A 25 -21.47 3.21 8.02
C HIS A 25 -21.42 2.27 6.81
N LEU A 26 -21.46 2.79 5.58
CA LEU A 26 -21.40 1.98 4.37
C LEU A 26 -19.95 1.79 3.93
N ASP A 27 -19.61 0.57 3.48
CA ASP A 27 -18.34 0.32 2.81
C ASP A 27 -18.32 0.98 1.41
N LEU A 28 -17.12 1.11 0.83
CA LEU A 28 -16.95 1.76 -0.48
C LEU A 28 -17.77 1.09 -1.58
N LEU A 29 -17.89 -0.25 -1.56
CA LEU A 29 -18.66 -0.99 -2.56
C LEU A 29 -20.16 -0.65 -2.47
N SER A 30 -20.69 -0.56 -1.25
CA SER A 30 -22.06 -0.19 -0.94
C SER A 30 -22.33 1.25 -1.34
N LEU A 31 -21.39 2.17 -1.09
CA LEU A 31 -21.45 3.55 -1.57
C LEU A 31 -21.47 3.62 -3.10
N VAL A 32 -20.62 2.85 -3.80
CA VAL A 32 -20.61 2.80 -5.28
C VAL A 32 -21.94 2.26 -5.82
N ARG A 33 -22.48 1.20 -5.21
CA ARG A 33 -23.80 0.65 -5.57
C ARG A 33 -24.92 1.66 -5.32
N LEU A 34 -24.90 2.34 -4.18
CA LEU A 34 -25.88 3.38 -3.84
C LEU A 34 -25.81 4.55 -4.82
N ALA A 35 -24.60 4.96 -5.23
CA ALA A 35 -24.41 6.00 -6.25
C ALA A 35 -24.95 5.63 -7.64
N GLN A 36 -25.17 4.34 -7.92
CA GLN A 36 -25.78 3.87 -9.18
C GLN A 36 -27.31 3.89 -9.15
N THR A 37 -27.93 4.02 -7.97
CA THR A 37 -29.40 3.95 -7.84
C THR A 37 -30.12 5.16 -8.42
N CYS A 38 -29.64 6.38 -8.14
CA CYS A 38 -30.19 7.60 -8.71
C CYS A 38 -29.20 8.78 -8.66
N ARG A 39 -29.52 9.86 -9.39
CA ARG A 39 -28.68 11.07 -9.48
C ARG A 39 -28.48 11.76 -8.13
N PHE A 40 -29.48 11.70 -7.25
CA PHE A 40 -29.40 12.27 -5.89
C PHE A 40 -28.31 11.57 -5.07
N TRP A 41 -28.40 10.24 -4.92
CA TRP A 41 -27.39 9.47 -4.17
C TRP A 41 -26.01 9.59 -4.78
N LYS A 42 -25.93 9.58 -6.12
CA LYS A 42 -24.70 9.86 -6.83
C LYS A 42 -24.08 11.17 -6.34
N GLN A 43 -24.79 12.28 -6.48
CA GLN A 43 -24.30 13.61 -6.11
C GLN A 43 -23.98 13.71 -4.61
N ARG A 44 -24.86 13.21 -3.74
CA ARG A 44 -24.68 13.31 -2.29
C ARG A 44 -23.47 12.52 -1.82
N ILE A 45 -23.26 11.31 -2.35
CA ILE A 45 -22.04 10.53 -2.09
C ILE A 45 -20.82 11.26 -2.65
N TYR A 46 -20.92 11.96 -3.78
CA TYR A 46 -19.82 12.81 -4.27
C TYR A 46 -19.46 13.95 -3.32
N ASP A 47 -20.47 14.63 -2.77
CA ASP A 47 -20.29 15.78 -1.89
C ASP A 47 -19.82 15.33 -0.49
N ASP A 48 -20.42 14.28 0.07
CA ASP A 48 -20.07 13.77 1.40
C ASP A 48 -18.74 13.00 1.37
N LEU A 49 -18.35 12.34 0.27
CA LEU A 49 -17.00 11.75 0.15
C LEU A 49 -15.88 12.80 0.18
N LYS A 50 -16.17 14.10 0.03
CA LYS A 50 -15.17 15.16 0.34
C LYS A 50 -14.76 15.10 1.81
N LEU A 51 -15.64 14.63 2.69
CA LEU A 51 -15.42 14.47 4.14
C LEU A 51 -14.68 13.18 4.48
N TRP A 52 -14.76 12.15 3.64
CA TRP A 52 -14.01 10.88 3.76
C TRP A 52 -12.56 10.98 3.27
N SER A 53 -12.08 12.21 3.37
CA SER A 53 -10.73 12.72 3.36
C SER A 53 -9.64 11.66 3.41
N ASN A 54 -8.75 11.81 2.43
CA ASN A 54 -7.39 11.28 2.40
C ASN A 54 -7.19 9.87 1.86
N ILE A 55 -8.19 9.00 1.76
CA ILE A 55 -8.01 7.63 1.22
C ILE A 55 -8.75 7.47 -0.11
N ILE A 56 -8.01 7.12 -1.17
CA ILE A 56 -8.58 6.71 -2.45
C ILE A 56 -8.40 5.20 -2.59
N GLU A 57 -9.50 4.45 -2.68
CA GLU A 57 -9.45 3.04 -3.06
C GLU A 57 -10.01 2.88 -4.48
N LEU A 58 -9.24 2.26 -5.38
CA LEU A 58 -9.65 2.01 -6.77
C LEU A 58 -9.69 0.51 -7.03
N PRO A 59 -10.90 -0.10 -6.99
CA PRO A 59 -11.10 -1.43 -7.53
C PRO A 59 -10.82 -1.43 -9.03
N PHE A 60 -10.00 -2.34 -9.51
CA PHE A 60 -9.89 -2.57 -10.95
C PHE A 60 -11.12 -3.33 -11.43
N MET A 61 -12.08 -2.58 -11.97
CA MET A 61 -13.07 -3.09 -12.90
C MET A 61 -12.89 -2.30 -14.20
N GLY A 62 -12.81 -2.98 -15.35
CA GLY A 62 -12.32 -2.43 -16.64
C GLY A 62 -12.94 -1.09 -17.10
N HIS A 63 -14.04 -0.64 -16.50
CA HIS A 63 -14.74 0.61 -16.79
C HIS A 63 -14.48 1.76 -15.80
N MET A 64 -13.81 1.57 -14.66
CA MET A 64 -13.58 2.63 -13.67
C MET A 64 -12.38 3.56 -13.96
N ARG A 65 -11.84 3.48 -15.18
CA ARG A 65 -10.64 4.17 -15.70
C ARG A 65 -10.63 5.72 -15.58
N VAL A 66 -11.66 6.36 -15.03
CA VAL A 66 -11.88 7.80 -15.12
C VAL A 66 -12.39 8.46 -13.82
N TYR A 67 -12.85 7.71 -12.82
CA TYR A 67 -13.62 8.30 -11.72
C TYR A 67 -12.78 8.99 -10.63
N ALA A 68 -11.59 8.47 -10.29
CA ALA A 68 -10.72 9.13 -9.31
C ALA A 68 -10.04 10.39 -9.86
N CYS A 69 -9.59 10.36 -11.11
CA CYS A 69 -8.80 11.45 -11.69
C CYS A 69 -9.62 12.72 -12.01
N LYS A 70 -10.95 12.64 -12.03
CA LYS A 70 -11.83 13.77 -12.35
C LYS A 70 -12.34 14.56 -11.14
N ARG A 71 -12.03 14.14 -9.91
CA ARG A 71 -12.37 14.95 -8.73
C ARG A 71 -11.33 16.04 -8.55
N HIS A 72 -11.70 17.28 -8.84
CA HIS A 72 -10.86 18.46 -8.68
C HIS A 72 -10.90 19.02 -7.24
N ASP A 73 -11.87 18.60 -6.44
CA ASP A 73 -12.20 19.24 -5.16
C ASP A 73 -11.60 18.56 -3.91
N ILE A 74 -10.75 17.55 -4.08
CA ILE A 74 -10.07 16.90 -2.95
C ILE A 74 -8.73 17.63 -2.75
N GLU A 75 -8.65 18.45 -1.71
CA GLU A 75 -7.45 19.28 -1.42
C GLU A 75 -6.21 18.44 -1.11
N LYS A 76 -6.38 17.27 -0.48
CA LYS A 76 -5.25 16.42 -0.09
C LYS A 76 -5.64 14.93 -0.11
N ILE A 77 -4.86 14.15 -0.84
CA ILE A 77 -4.92 12.68 -0.83
C ILE A 77 -3.69 12.21 -0.05
N ILE A 78 -3.86 11.44 1.03
CA ILE A 78 -2.75 10.93 1.86
C ILE A 78 -2.49 9.46 1.56
N GLN A 79 -3.50 8.72 1.13
CA GLN A 79 -3.41 7.28 0.90
C GLN A 79 -4.10 6.89 -0.40
N VAL A 80 -3.44 6.01 -1.15
CA VAL A 80 -3.98 5.38 -2.35
C VAL A 80 -3.90 3.87 -2.19
N LYS A 81 -5.03 3.18 -2.31
CA LYS A 81 -5.12 1.72 -2.37
C LYS A 81 -5.61 1.32 -3.76
N LEU A 82 -4.81 0.56 -4.48
CA LEU A 82 -5.15 0.01 -5.77
C LEU A 82 -5.25 -1.50 -5.58
N TRP A 83 -6.39 -2.10 -5.94
CA TRP A 83 -6.50 -3.55 -5.94
C TRP A 83 -7.17 -4.08 -7.21
N SER A 84 -6.68 -5.22 -7.71
CA SER A 84 -7.41 -6.02 -8.69
C SER A 84 -8.31 -7.03 -7.99
N MET A 85 -9.55 -7.14 -8.45
CA MET A 85 -10.46 -8.22 -8.01
C MET A 85 -10.22 -9.53 -8.76
N ILE A 86 -9.48 -9.48 -9.88
CA ILE A 86 -9.10 -10.66 -10.67
C ILE A 86 -7.69 -11.05 -10.22
N LEU A 87 -7.57 -12.29 -9.75
CA LEU A 87 -6.35 -12.88 -9.21
C LEU A 87 -5.90 -14.05 -10.08
N PRO A 88 -4.68 -14.03 -10.66
CA PRO A 88 -3.83 -12.86 -10.93
C PRO A 88 -4.44 -11.99 -12.05
N PRO A 89 -4.08 -10.70 -12.16
CA PRO A 89 -4.49 -9.89 -13.30
C PRO A 89 -3.85 -10.45 -14.57
N GLU A 90 -4.67 -10.72 -15.59
CA GLU A 90 -4.21 -11.32 -16.86
C GLU A 90 -3.28 -10.39 -17.64
N ASP A 91 -3.44 -9.07 -17.50
CA ASP A 91 -2.69 -8.07 -18.25
C ASP A 91 -1.65 -7.36 -17.35
N PRO A 92 -0.34 -7.57 -17.57
CA PRO A 92 0.71 -6.88 -16.82
C PRO A 92 0.73 -5.37 -17.05
N LYS A 93 0.11 -4.86 -18.12
CA LYS A 93 0.02 -3.42 -18.43
C LYS A 93 -1.20 -2.75 -17.82
N ALA A 94 -2.06 -3.49 -17.12
CA ALA A 94 -3.26 -2.92 -16.52
C ALA A 94 -2.91 -1.81 -15.52
N LEU A 95 -1.94 -2.06 -14.62
CA LEU A 95 -1.49 -1.06 -13.65
C LEU A 95 -0.81 0.13 -14.33
N GLU A 96 0.09 -0.14 -15.28
CA GLU A 96 0.81 0.87 -16.05
C GLU A 96 -0.17 1.84 -16.73
N THR A 97 -1.19 1.32 -17.42
CA THR A 97 -2.22 2.14 -18.08
C THR A 97 -2.98 3.04 -17.10
N ILE A 98 -3.23 2.56 -15.87
CA ILE A 98 -3.91 3.35 -14.83
C ILE A 98 -3.01 4.48 -14.38
N LEU A 99 -1.77 4.16 -14.02
CA LEU A 99 -0.80 5.13 -13.52
C LEU A 99 -0.42 6.14 -14.60
N GLU A 100 -0.27 5.74 -15.85
CA GLU A 100 -0.06 6.61 -17.00
C GLU A 100 -1.21 7.62 -17.15
N LYS A 101 -2.46 7.16 -17.05
CA LYS A 101 -3.63 8.06 -17.10
C LYS A 101 -3.68 9.00 -15.91
N MET A 102 -3.30 8.54 -14.72
CA MET A 102 -3.12 9.40 -13.55
C MET A 102 -1.98 10.41 -13.77
N ALA A 103 -0.95 10.07 -14.52
CA ALA A 103 0.19 10.92 -14.84
C ALA A 103 0.01 11.78 -16.10
N SER A 104 -1.12 11.64 -16.80
CA SER A 104 -1.37 12.28 -18.12
C SER A 104 -1.40 13.81 -18.11
N SER A 105 -1.52 14.44 -16.93
CA SER A 105 -1.51 15.89 -16.81
C SER A 105 -0.76 16.35 -15.56
N LYS A 106 -0.14 17.54 -15.65
CA LYS A 106 0.56 18.18 -14.52
C LYS A 106 -0.37 18.38 -13.32
N GLU A 107 -1.63 18.71 -13.57
CA GLU A 107 -2.62 18.93 -12.52
C GLU A 107 -2.94 17.63 -11.78
N SER A 108 -3.08 16.52 -12.50
CA SER A 108 -3.28 15.22 -11.88
C SER A 108 -2.08 14.81 -11.01
N ILE A 109 -0.84 15.01 -11.50
CA ILE A 109 0.38 14.75 -10.71
C ILE A 109 0.40 15.56 -9.41
N ARG A 110 0.08 16.86 -9.48
CA ARG A 110 0.04 17.74 -8.28
C ARG A 110 -0.93 17.25 -7.22
N ARG A 111 -2.06 16.65 -7.60
CA ARG A 111 -3.02 16.10 -6.62
C ARG A 111 -2.46 14.94 -5.81
N PHE A 112 -1.59 14.13 -6.43
CA PHE A 112 -1.02 12.95 -5.80
C PHE A 112 0.31 13.22 -5.07
N GLN A 113 0.86 14.43 -5.18
CA GLN A 113 2.16 14.78 -4.58
C GLN A 113 2.20 14.69 -3.04
N HIS A 114 1.03 14.70 -2.40
CA HIS A 114 0.85 14.64 -0.95
C HIS A 114 0.54 13.24 -0.43
N VAL A 115 0.45 12.24 -1.32
CA VAL A 115 0.20 10.86 -0.92
C VAL A 115 1.41 10.34 -0.15
N GLU A 116 1.15 9.87 1.06
CA GLU A 116 2.12 9.31 1.99
C GLU A 116 2.08 7.78 2.02
N LYS A 117 0.95 7.15 1.65
CA LYS A 117 0.80 5.69 1.68
C LYS A 117 0.22 5.15 0.38
N VAL A 118 0.90 4.20 -0.25
CA VAL A 118 0.40 3.49 -1.43
C VAL A 118 0.42 1.99 -1.20
N LEU A 119 -0.72 1.36 -1.46
CA LEU A 119 -0.90 -0.09 -1.35
C LEU A 119 -1.37 -0.63 -2.69
N PHE A 120 -0.53 -1.43 -3.33
CA PHE A 120 -0.90 -2.19 -4.52
C PHE A 120 -1.20 -3.62 -4.12
N LYS A 121 -2.41 -4.09 -4.42
CA LYS A 121 -2.80 -5.48 -4.22
C LYS A 121 -3.16 -6.14 -5.53
N ASN A 122 -2.72 -7.38 -5.70
CA ASN A 122 -3.03 -8.20 -6.87
C ASN A 122 -2.69 -7.50 -8.20
N PHE A 123 -1.56 -6.79 -8.28
CA PHE A 123 -1.08 -6.19 -9.53
C PHE A 123 0.25 -6.77 -9.95
N ILE A 124 0.45 -6.93 -11.25
CA ILE A 124 1.79 -7.20 -11.78
C ILE A 124 2.52 -5.85 -11.88
N HIS A 125 3.71 -5.78 -11.30
CA HIS A 125 4.52 -4.58 -11.28
C HIS A 125 5.61 -4.64 -12.35
N THR A 126 5.52 -3.76 -13.35
CA THR A 126 6.57 -3.51 -14.34
C THR A 126 7.46 -2.34 -13.92
N ASP A 127 8.67 -2.23 -14.47
CA ASP A 127 9.55 -1.07 -14.25
C ASP A 127 8.85 0.25 -14.59
N GLU A 128 8.05 0.25 -15.65
CA GLU A 128 7.30 1.42 -16.09
C GLU A 128 6.18 1.79 -15.11
N SER A 129 5.48 0.80 -14.54
CA SER A 129 4.51 1.04 -13.46
C SER A 129 5.18 1.66 -12.23
N LEU A 130 6.40 1.26 -11.89
CA LEU A 130 7.17 1.84 -10.78
C LEU A 130 7.71 3.24 -11.12
N ARG A 131 8.09 3.48 -12.38
CA ARG A 131 8.44 4.81 -12.88
C ARG A 131 7.28 5.79 -12.67
N PHE A 132 6.07 5.45 -13.12
CA PHE A 132 4.88 6.28 -12.91
C PHE A 132 4.51 6.43 -11.43
N THR A 133 4.59 5.35 -10.66
CA THR A 133 4.38 5.39 -9.20
C THR A 133 5.27 6.42 -8.54
N SER A 134 6.57 6.38 -8.85
CA SER A 134 7.58 7.28 -8.29
C SER A 134 7.37 8.75 -8.70
N LEU A 135 6.80 8.98 -9.89
CA LEU A 135 6.45 10.30 -10.42
C LEU A 135 5.21 10.88 -9.74
N LEU A 136 4.19 10.04 -9.53
CA LEU A 136 2.91 10.44 -8.96
C LEU A 136 2.99 10.68 -7.45
N PHE A 137 3.80 9.90 -6.75
CA PHE A 137 3.82 9.88 -5.28
C PHE A 137 5.21 10.21 -4.69
N PRO A 138 5.81 11.38 -5.01
CA PRO A 138 7.17 11.71 -4.55
C PRO A 138 7.27 11.87 -3.02
N SER A 139 6.17 12.12 -2.31
CA SER A 139 6.14 12.24 -0.83
C SER A 139 5.80 10.94 -0.10
N ILE A 140 5.75 9.81 -0.81
CA ILE A 140 5.38 8.54 -0.21
C ILE A 140 6.32 8.15 0.94
N LYS A 141 5.74 7.70 2.04
CA LYS A 141 6.38 7.17 3.25
C LYS A 141 6.22 5.67 3.37
N GLU A 142 5.09 5.13 2.92
CA GLU A 142 4.74 3.71 3.00
C GLU A 142 4.36 3.20 1.62
N ILE A 143 5.06 2.19 1.11
CA ILE A 143 4.69 1.51 -0.13
C ILE A 143 4.65 0.00 0.08
N SER A 144 3.68 -0.66 -0.53
CA SER A 144 3.56 -2.12 -0.49
C SER A 144 3.29 -2.63 -1.90
N PHE A 145 4.06 -3.65 -2.26
CA PHE A 145 3.98 -4.34 -3.53
C PHE A 145 3.56 -5.78 -3.30
N GLU A 146 2.70 -6.29 -4.17
CA GLU A 146 2.28 -7.68 -4.15
C GLU A 146 2.49 -8.27 -5.54
N GLY A 147 3.07 -9.46 -5.62
CA GLY A 147 3.23 -10.20 -6.86
C GLY A 147 4.57 -10.01 -7.57
N ASN A 148 4.65 -10.58 -8.78
CA ASN A 148 5.91 -10.90 -9.46
C ASN A 148 6.29 -9.90 -10.56
N LEU A 149 7.59 -9.83 -10.89
CA LEU A 149 8.25 -9.00 -11.93
C LEU A 149 8.88 -7.67 -11.49
N LEU A 150 9.04 -7.42 -10.18
CA LEU A 150 9.86 -6.30 -9.71
C LEU A 150 11.33 -6.50 -10.11
N THR A 151 11.87 -5.59 -10.91
CA THR A 151 13.30 -5.56 -11.21
C THR A 151 14.01 -4.44 -10.47
N MET A 152 15.34 -4.51 -10.46
CA MET A 152 16.20 -3.45 -9.94
C MET A 152 15.92 -2.09 -10.59
N ILE A 153 15.63 -2.04 -11.89
CA ILE A 153 15.44 -0.79 -12.64
C ILE A 153 14.21 -0.07 -12.11
N GLY A 154 13.09 -0.78 -11.94
CA GLY A 154 11.88 -0.23 -11.33
C GLY A 154 12.10 0.28 -9.90
N ILE A 155 12.83 -0.46 -9.07
CA ILE A 155 13.12 -0.02 -7.70
C ILE A 155 14.04 1.21 -7.68
N GLN A 156 14.98 1.35 -8.62
CA GLN A 156 15.78 2.57 -8.75
C GLN A 156 14.92 3.80 -9.00
N HIS A 157 13.80 3.69 -9.72
CA HIS A 157 12.87 4.81 -9.88
C HIS A 157 12.26 5.24 -8.55
N ILE A 158 11.83 4.29 -7.72
CA ILE A 158 11.33 4.56 -6.37
C ILE A 158 12.43 5.21 -5.53
N ALA A 159 13.65 4.63 -5.50
CA ALA A 159 14.77 5.17 -4.73
C ALA A 159 15.20 6.59 -5.14
N ARG A 160 15.07 6.90 -6.44
CA ARG A 160 15.43 8.21 -6.99
C ARG A 160 14.40 9.29 -6.70
N ASN A 161 13.11 8.97 -6.63
CA ASN A 161 12.07 10.01 -6.55
C ASN A 161 11.34 10.05 -5.20
N CYS A 162 11.28 8.94 -4.46
CA CYS A 162 10.49 8.80 -3.24
C CYS A 162 11.33 9.03 -1.97
N LYS A 163 11.93 10.22 -1.82
CA LYS A 163 12.96 10.49 -0.79
C LYS A 163 12.48 10.37 0.65
N LYS A 164 11.17 10.44 0.86
CA LYS A 164 10.52 10.35 2.18
C LYS A 164 10.13 8.92 2.55
N LEU A 165 10.51 7.93 1.74
CA LEU A 165 10.13 6.54 1.95
C LEU A 165 10.71 6.01 3.26
N LYS A 166 9.83 5.58 4.16
CA LYS A 166 10.16 5.02 5.48
C LYS A 166 9.96 3.51 5.54
N TYR A 167 8.92 3.03 4.88
CA TYR A 167 8.52 1.64 4.93
C TYR A 167 8.24 1.13 3.52
N ILE A 168 8.81 -0.03 3.21
CA ILE A 168 8.56 -0.75 1.97
C ILE A 168 8.25 -2.20 2.28
N GLU A 169 7.16 -2.70 1.71
CA GLU A 169 6.71 -4.08 1.91
C GLU A 169 6.65 -4.81 0.57
N PHE A 170 7.14 -6.04 0.56
CA PHE A 170 7.09 -6.95 -0.58
C PHE A 170 6.33 -8.21 -0.19
N TYR A 171 5.24 -8.51 -0.90
CA TYR A 171 4.41 -9.70 -0.71
C TYR A 171 4.50 -10.58 -1.97
N GLU A 172 5.00 -11.81 -1.81
CA GLU A 172 5.04 -12.81 -2.89
C GLU A 172 5.76 -12.35 -4.19
N CYS A 173 6.67 -11.38 -4.09
CA CYS A 173 7.61 -10.94 -5.12
C CYS A 173 8.83 -11.87 -5.23
N LEU A 174 8.78 -12.86 -6.12
CA LEU A 174 9.86 -13.85 -6.32
C LEU A 174 11.16 -13.26 -6.88
N SER A 175 11.09 -12.09 -7.53
CA SER A 175 12.24 -11.41 -8.13
C SER A 175 12.98 -10.50 -7.14
N VAL A 176 12.45 -10.33 -5.93
CA VAL A 176 13.11 -9.51 -4.91
C VAL A 176 14.25 -10.29 -4.29
N ASP A 177 15.42 -9.66 -4.25
CA ASP A 177 16.66 -10.25 -3.77
C ASP A 177 17.45 -9.22 -2.93
N ALA A 178 18.61 -9.60 -2.41
CA ALA A 178 19.40 -8.71 -1.55
C ALA A 178 19.90 -7.46 -2.28
N SER A 179 20.08 -7.54 -3.61
CA SER A 179 20.53 -6.41 -4.41
C SER A 179 19.49 -5.27 -4.40
N ILE A 180 18.19 -5.61 -4.37
CA ILE A 180 17.10 -4.63 -4.27
C ILE A 180 17.17 -3.87 -2.94
N ALA A 181 17.39 -4.57 -1.83
CA ALA A 181 17.58 -3.94 -0.53
C ALA A 181 18.84 -3.06 -0.50
N CYS A 182 19.96 -3.52 -1.07
CA CYS A 182 21.16 -2.71 -1.24
C CYS A 182 20.88 -1.42 -2.03
N CYS A 183 20.12 -1.50 -3.11
CA CYS A 183 19.76 -0.33 -3.92
C CYS A 183 18.95 0.70 -3.12
N LEU A 184 17.99 0.25 -2.30
CA LEU A 184 17.17 1.12 -1.48
C LEU A 184 17.96 1.77 -0.35
N CYS A 185 18.91 1.06 0.25
CA CYS A 185 19.72 1.55 1.38
C CYS A 185 20.91 2.42 0.95
N ASN A 186 21.39 2.30 -0.29
CA ASN A 186 22.61 2.99 -0.72
C ASN A 186 22.38 4.44 -1.19
N THR A 187 21.14 4.88 -1.37
CA THR A 187 20.85 6.29 -1.69
C THR A 187 20.96 7.14 -0.43
N GLU A 188 21.71 8.25 -0.49
CA GLU A 188 21.95 9.14 0.67
C GLU A 188 20.66 9.58 1.37
N ASP A 189 19.62 9.90 0.59
CA ASP A 189 18.32 10.29 1.15
C ASP A 189 17.66 9.16 1.98
N HIS A 190 17.77 7.91 1.52
CA HIS A 190 17.13 6.77 2.16
C HIS A 190 17.91 6.24 3.36
N LYS A 191 19.24 6.44 3.41
CA LYS A 191 20.02 6.14 4.62
C LYS A 191 19.46 6.85 5.86
N GLN A 192 18.82 8.00 5.67
CA GLN A 192 18.23 8.79 6.75
C GLN A 192 16.73 8.54 6.94
N SER A 193 15.99 8.26 5.87
CA SER A 193 14.52 8.15 5.92
C SER A 193 13.99 6.72 6.00
N LEU A 194 14.67 5.73 5.43
CA LEU A 194 14.18 4.37 5.36
C LEU A 194 14.36 3.66 6.71
N GLU A 195 13.24 3.34 7.34
CA GLU A 195 13.21 2.75 8.67
C GLU A 195 13.06 1.22 8.61
N ARG A 196 12.26 0.68 7.68
CA ARG A 196 12.02 -0.77 7.60
C ARG A 196 11.77 -1.25 6.16
N ILE A 197 12.27 -2.46 5.88
CA ILE A 197 11.97 -3.23 4.67
C ILE A 197 11.33 -4.54 5.13
N PHE A 198 10.09 -4.80 4.71
CA PHE A 198 9.36 -6.03 5.02
C PHE A 198 9.31 -6.93 3.78
N ILE A 199 9.66 -8.21 3.98
CA ILE A 199 9.68 -9.22 2.93
C ILE A 199 8.84 -10.40 3.43
N HIS A 200 7.73 -10.68 2.75
CA HIS A 200 6.73 -11.67 3.18
C HIS A 200 6.67 -12.89 2.27
N GLY A 201 6.24 -14.02 2.83
CA GLY A 201 5.89 -15.23 2.08
C GLY A 201 7.08 -15.84 1.33
N SER A 202 6.83 -16.23 0.07
CA SER A 202 7.80 -16.92 -0.80
C SER A 202 9.02 -16.06 -1.19
N CYS A 203 8.94 -14.72 -1.06
CA CYS A 203 10.09 -13.83 -1.26
C CYS A 203 11.26 -14.20 -0.34
N TRP A 204 10.93 -14.61 0.89
CA TRP A 204 11.90 -14.79 1.93
C TRP A 204 12.90 -15.91 1.60
N SER A 205 12.43 -17.02 1.04
CA SER A 205 13.30 -18.15 0.69
C SER A 205 14.36 -17.80 -0.35
N ALA A 206 14.05 -16.93 -1.31
CA ALA A 206 15.01 -16.47 -2.31
C ALA A 206 16.05 -15.50 -1.71
N CYS A 207 15.58 -14.62 -0.82
CA CYS A 207 16.38 -13.59 -0.17
C CYS A 207 17.35 -14.12 0.90
N LYS A 208 16.96 -15.16 1.65
CA LYS A 208 17.65 -15.61 2.87
C LYS A 208 19.15 -15.88 2.66
N THR A 209 19.51 -16.58 1.59
CA THR A 209 20.91 -16.94 1.31
C THR A 209 21.76 -15.73 0.98
N GLN A 210 21.20 -14.75 0.27
CA GLN A 210 21.93 -13.55 -0.13
C GLN A 210 22.11 -12.54 1.01
N PHE A 211 21.08 -12.36 1.87
CA PHE A 211 21.22 -11.48 3.05
C PHE A 211 22.28 -11.98 4.03
N SER A 212 22.46 -13.31 4.12
CA SER A 212 23.50 -13.93 4.94
C SER A 212 24.91 -13.55 4.47
N LEU A 213 25.10 -13.31 3.17
CA LEU A 213 26.40 -12.96 2.57
C LEU A 213 26.72 -11.47 2.70
N HIS A 214 25.71 -10.60 2.83
CA HIS A 214 25.86 -9.16 2.76
C HIS A 214 26.14 -8.44 4.09
N GLY A 215 26.43 -9.16 5.18
CA GLY A 215 27.07 -8.64 6.39
C GLY A 215 26.51 -7.32 6.96
N SER A 216 25.68 -7.43 7.99
CA SER A 216 25.22 -6.31 8.84
C SER A 216 24.74 -5.06 8.10
N MET A 217 23.55 -5.14 7.48
CA MET A 217 22.76 -3.92 7.29
C MET A 217 22.15 -3.53 8.65
N PRO A 218 22.33 -2.28 9.13
CA PRO A 218 21.92 -1.86 10.47
C PRO A 218 20.41 -1.89 10.73
N PHE A 219 19.59 -2.09 9.70
CA PHE A 219 18.12 -2.08 9.79
C PHE A 219 17.46 -3.45 9.62
N MET A 220 18.26 -4.53 9.50
CA MET A 220 17.76 -5.89 9.33
C MET A 220 18.37 -6.81 10.37
N ALA A 221 17.76 -6.81 11.54
CA ALA A 221 17.94 -7.87 12.50
C ALA A 221 17.02 -9.04 12.08
N LEU A 222 17.58 -10.21 11.79
CA LEU A 222 16.84 -11.40 11.31
C LEU A 222 16.74 -12.48 12.39
N CYS A 223 15.52 -12.97 12.67
CA CYS A 223 15.32 -14.11 13.55
C CYS A 223 15.95 -15.37 12.94
N GLN A 224 16.95 -15.97 13.60
CA GLN A 224 17.61 -17.17 13.08
C GLN A 224 16.66 -18.38 12.92
N ARG A 225 15.55 -18.42 13.67
CA ARG A 225 14.61 -19.55 13.71
C ARG A 225 13.58 -19.53 12.57
N CYS A 226 13.07 -18.35 12.22
CA CYS A 226 12.06 -18.21 11.16
C CYS A 226 12.47 -17.31 9.99
N GLY A 227 13.60 -16.61 10.12
CA GLY A 227 14.10 -15.64 9.15
C GLY A 227 13.33 -14.33 9.10
N LEU A 228 12.37 -14.09 9.98
CA LEU A 228 11.58 -12.85 9.96
C LEU A 228 12.27 -11.74 10.76
N ASN A 229 11.98 -10.48 10.40
CA ASN A 229 12.55 -9.29 11.03
C ASN A 229 12.32 -9.26 12.55
N PHE A 230 13.35 -8.85 13.29
CA PHE A 230 13.22 -8.36 14.65
C PHE A 230 12.79 -6.89 14.65
N ASN A 231 11.99 -6.49 15.65
CA ASN A 231 11.90 -5.07 15.99
C ASN A 231 13.08 -4.73 16.90
N GLU A 232 13.92 -3.78 16.51
CA GLU A 232 14.74 -3.06 17.49
C GLU A 232 13.79 -2.20 18.34
N LEU A 233 13.57 -2.62 19.59
CA LEU A 233 12.89 -1.78 20.57
C LEU A 233 13.87 -0.71 21.04
N LYS A 234 13.45 0.56 20.95
CA LYS A 234 14.29 1.75 21.13
C LYS A 234 15.09 1.86 22.43
N ASN A 235 14.89 1.00 23.44
CA ASN A 235 15.48 1.20 24.76
C ASN A 235 16.20 0.01 25.41
N GLU A 236 16.11 -1.24 24.96
CA GLU A 236 16.85 -2.33 25.63
C GLU A 236 17.30 -3.39 24.60
N LYS A 237 18.42 -4.06 24.91
CA LYS A 237 19.18 -5.01 24.09
C LYS A 237 18.43 -6.30 23.70
N GLU A 238 17.12 -6.24 23.54
CA GLU A 238 16.26 -7.38 23.27
C GLU A 238 15.63 -7.29 21.88
N MET A 239 15.99 -8.27 21.05
CA MET A 239 15.40 -8.46 19.74
C MET A 239 14.22 -9.45 19.88
N LEU A 240 13.00 -8.96 19.71
CA LEU A 240 11.78 -9.79 19.79
C LEU A 240 11.29 -10.14 18.39
N CYS A 241 11.20 -11.45 18.11
CA CYS A 241 10.54 -11.96 16.92
C CYS A 241 9.03 -11.92 17.16
N LEU A 242 8.27 -11.17 16.35
CA LEU A 242 6.81 -11.04 16.50
C LEU A 242 6.06 -12.38 16.38
N TYR A 243 6.66 -13.37 15.72
CA TYR A 243 6.08 -14.70 15.52
C TYR A 243 6.54 -15.73 16.55
N HIS A 244 7.61 -15.43 17.29
CA HIS A 244 8.15 -16.27 18.36
C HIS A 244 8.42 -15.36 19.55
N PRO A 245 7.39 -14.96 20.32
CA PRO A 245 7.55 -14.10 21.48
C PRO A 245 8.40 -14.85 22.51
N GLY A 246 9.70 -14.55 22.49
CA GLY A 246 10.73 -15.06 23.37
C GLY A 246 11.92 -14.13 23.23
N THR A 247 12.42 -13.64 24.36
CA THR A 247 13.54 -12.71 24.44
C THR A 247 14.83 -13.43 24.03
N TYR A 248 15.36 -13.09 22.85
CA TYR A 248 16.70 -13.52 22.46
C TYR A 248 17.70 -12.55 23.09
N SER A 249 18.27 -12.93 24.23
CA SER A 249 19.39 -12.19 24.83
C SER A 249 20.61 -12.33 23.93
N GLY A 250 20.95 -11.27 23.19
CA GLY A 250 22.07 -11.26 22.27
C GLY A 250 23.41 -11.24 22.99
N TYR A 251 23.98 -12.39 23.29
CA TYR A 251 25.43 -12.65 23.32
C TYR A 251 25.62 -14.15 23.06
N GLY A 252 26.47 -14.48 22.10
CA GLY A 252 26.63 -15.83 21.56
C GLY A 252 26.92 -16.86 22.64
N HIS A 253 25.92 -17.68 22.95
CA HIS A 253 26.10 -19.09 23.29
C HIS A 253 24.82 -19.84 22.90
N SER A 254 25.03 -20.96 22.22
CA SER A 254 24.09 -22.04 21.92
C SER A 254 22.90 -22.14 22.88
N CYS A 255 21.69 -21.85 22.39
CA CYS A 255 20.50 -22.46 22.97
C CYS A 255 20.29 -23.84 22.31
N SER A 256 21.16 -24.78 22.66
CA SER A 256 20.99 -26.21 22.40
C SER A 256 20.07 -26.80 23.46
N SER A 257 18.84 -26.30 23.55
CA SER A 257 17.81 -26.99 24.35
C SER A 257 16.48 -26.98 23.61
N PHE A 258 16.07 -28.20 23.26
CA PHE A 258 14.80 -28.56 22.64
C PHE A 258 13.56 -28.27 23.53
N ASN A 259 13.70 -27.55 24.65
CA ASN A 259 12.70 -27.50 25.72
C ASN A 259 12.04 -26.13 25.99
N CYS A 260 12.27 -25.11 25.16
CA CYS A 260 11.63 -23.80 25.37
C CYS A 260 10.26 -23.63 24.68
N CYS A 261 9.71 -24.66 24.05
CA CYS A 261 8.35 -24.64 23.53
C CYS A 261 7.59 -25.79 24.18
N GLY A 262 6.71 -25.48 25.13
CA GLY A 262 5.80 -26.45 25.73
C GLY A 262 5.02 -27.17 24.64
N SER A 263 5.45 -28.39 24.34
CA SER A 263 4.65 -29.37 23.60
C SER A 263 3.63 -29.94 24.56
N SER A 264 2.49 -29.27 24.70
CA SER A 264 1.27 -29.93 25.14
C SER A 264 0.50 -30.38 23.89
N THR A 265 0.76 -31.63 23.51
CA THR A 265 -0.15 -32.50 22.75
C THR A 265 -0.34 -33.75 23.61
N PRO A 266 -1.56 -34.30 23.67
CA PRO A 266 -2.25 -34.73 24.89
C PRO A 266 -1.56 -35.80 25.73
#